data_AF-A0A8I6YKT0-F1
#
_entry.id   AF-A0A8I6YKT0-F1
#
_cell.length_a   1.000
_cell.length_b   1.000
_cell.length_c   1.000
_cell.angle_alpha   90.00
_cell.angle_beta   90.00
_cell.angle_gamma   90.00
#
_symmetry.space_group_name_H-M   'P 1'
#
loop_
_entity.id
_entity.type
_entity.pdbx_description
1 polymer ?
#
loop_
_entity_poly.entity_id
_entity_poly.type
_entity_poly.pdbx_seq_one_letter_code
_entity_poly.pdbx_strand_id
1 'polypeptide(L)'
;MVYEDESSNDLSSLDISSSSSDMMYRIPASIDDEDYMVIEHSALDVCSEHRLPPECHIAFEEFETGSRFLVCTQPQPQNCGFVGWVDPEWPPTMQNALLKLWEMLEDNKSARRDDKLENSLKIHHLIEEKRNLDANYDKLVEDVNQLLNAQEERVMDLSYLKDKVNAHGAESSSAAVAVMKTEIEKKEAEIKELKGKYSVLMNLAEAQGRVIRNHKANHLKEKEKEKLTEENYNLKVQVDKLTNFEEKLNDDIVVLNLHIDGLKKGIENLIKRRDELKLQIADQLKTVEKNQEKLKMIRDILDG
;
A
#
# COMPACT_ATOMS: atom_id res chain seq x y z
N MET A 1 -35.22 0.59 25.18
CA MET A 1 -33.90 1.17 24.82
C MET A 1 -34.06 1.78 23.45
N VAL A 2 -33.97 3.10 23.39
CA VAL A 2 -34.05 3.88 22.15
C VAL A 2 -32.66 3.79 21.52
N TYR A 3 -32.57 3.29 20.30
CA TYR A 3 -31.34 3.38 19.51
C TYR A 3 -31.47 4.61 18.63
N GLU A 4 -30.69 5.64 18.94
CA GLU A 4 -30.53 6.79 18.06
C GLU A 4 -29.59 6.43 16.91
N ASP A 5 -30.00 6.87 15.73
CA ASP A 5 -29.41 6.60 14.43
C ASP A 5 -28.45 7.76 14.10
N GLU A 6 -27.16 7.60 14.41
CA GLU A 6 -26.13 8.54 13.96
C GLU A 6 -25.59 8.13 12.58
N SER A 7 -26.39 8.36 11.56
CA SER A 7 -25.93 8.40 10.17
C SER A 7 -25.56 9.84 9.81
N SER A 8 -24.36 10.26 10.18
CA SER A 8 -23.77 11.51 9.69
C SER A 8 -23.42 11.37 8.21
N ASN A 9 -24.27 11.97 7.36
CA ASN A 9 -24.00 12.19 5.94
C ASN A 9 -23.05 13.38 5.78
N ASP A 10 -21.75 13.14 5.72
CA ASP A 10 -20.79 14.07 5.11
C ASP A 10 -20.56 13.69 3.65
N LEU A 11 -21.58 13.97 2.83
CA LEU A 11 -21.44 14.12 1.39
C LEU A 11 -21.58 15.61 1.08
N SER A 12 -20.50 16.36 1.27
CA SER A 12 -20.41 17.73 0.74
C SER A 12 -19.20 17.88 -0.17
N SER A 13 -19.48 18.44 -1.35
CA SER A 13 -18.55 18.98 -2.35
C SER A 13 -17.81 17.97 -3.24
N LEU A 14 -18.56 17.33 -4.14
CA LEU A 14 -18.05 17.05 -5.49
C LEU A 14 -18.50 18.19 -6.40
N ASP A 15 -17.70 19.24 -6.48
CA ASP A 15 -17.82 20.24 -7.54
C ASP A 15 -17.30 19.63 -8.85
N ILE A 16 -18.23 19.07 -9.62
CA ILE A 16 -18.01 18.75 -11.04
C ILE A 16 -18.13 20.07 -11.80
N SER A 17 -17.03 20.84 -11.87
CA SER A 17 -16.96 21.98 -12.78
C SER A 17 -16.53 21.54 -14.16
N SER A 18 -17.49 21.69 -15.07
CA SER A 18 -17.42 21.43 -16.50
C SER A 18 -16.41 22.34 -17.20
N SER A 19 -15.61 21.74 -18.08
CA SER A 19 -14.80 22.31 -19.16
C SER A 19 -15.07 23.78 -19.51
N SER A 20 -14.15 24.67 -19.12
CA SER A 20 -13.91 25.95 -19.80
C SER A 20 -12.41 26.12 -19.98
N SER A 21 -11.97 26.08 -21.23
CA SER A 21 -10.63 26.39 -21.68
C SER A 21 -10.34 27.88 -21.49
N ASP A 22 -9.85 28.23 -20.31
CA ASP A 22 -9.16 29.49 -20.08
C ASP A 22 -7.86 29.15 -19.35
N MET A 23 -6.72 29.38 -19.99
CA MET A 23 -5.39 29.14 -19.42
C MET A 23 -5.09 30.23 -18.38
N MET A 24 -5.94 30.31 -17.36
CA MET A 24 -5.68 31.05 -16.14
C MET A 24 -4.60 30.25 -15.41
N TYR A 25 -3.36 30.74 -15.39
CA TYR A 25 -2.29 30.12 -14.62
C TYR A 25 -2.77 30.00 -13.16
N ARG A 26 -3.15 28.79 -12.76
CA ARG A 26 -3.59 28.50 -11.41
C ARG A 26 -2.35 28.55 -10.53
N ILE A 27 -2.44 29.25 -9.39
CA ILE A 27 -1.37 29.22 -8.39
C ILE A 27 -1.18 27.75 -7.98
N PRO A 28 0.05 27.21 -8.08
CA PRO A 28 0.31 25.81 -7.75
C PRO A 28 -0.09 25.48 -6.31
N ALA A 29 -0.42 24.21 -6.06
CA ALA A 29 -0.56 23.72 -4.68
C ALA A 29 0.79 23.87 -3.96
N SER A 30 0.78 24.40 -2.75
CA SER A 30 2.00 24.76 -2.04
C SER A 30 1.95 24.53 -0.53
N ILE A 31 3.13 24.58 0.07
CA ILE A 31 3.36 24.65 1.51
C ILE A 31 4.18 25.91 1.83
N ASP A 32 4.02 26.40 3.05
CA ASP A 32 4.76 27.56 3.53
C ASP A 32 6.27 27.24 3.65
N ASP A 33 7.13 28.18 3.23
CA ASP A 33 8.58 28.09 3.42
C ASP A 33 8.99 28.75 4.74
N GLU A 34 8.91 28.02 5.85
CA GLU A 34 9.19 28.54 7.21
C GLU A 34 10.63 29.05 7.39
N ASP A 35 11.59 28.53 6.61
CA ASP A 35 13.02 28.87 6.70
C ASP A 35 13.41 30.04 5.78
N TYR A 36 12.46 30.59 5.02
CA TYR A 36 12.71 31.71 4.12
C TYR A 36 12.90 33.03 4.88
N MET A 37 14.15 33.39 5.15
CA MET A 37 14.51 34.71 5.68
C MET A 37 14.30 35.79 4.61
N VAL A 38 13.24 36.60 4.77
CA VAL A 38 12.79 37.72 3.89
C VAL A 38 13.88 38.76 3.51
N ILE A 39 15.06 38.69 4.14
CA ILE A 39 16.05 39.78 4.19
C ILE A 39 17.02 39.80 2.98
N GLU A 40 17.24 38.69 2.25
CA GLU A 40 18.26 38.69 1.16
C GLU A 40 17.74 39.04 -0.24
N HIS A 41 16.43 39.01 -0.49
CA HIS A 41 15.85 39.27 -1.82
C HIS A 41 14.94 40.51 -1.90
N SER A 42 15.01 41.40 -0.90
CA SER A 42 14.08 42.52 -0.70
C SER A 42 14.10 43.65 -1.75
N ALA A 43 14.75 43.49 -2.92
CA ALA A 43 14.99 44.61 -3.84
C ALA A 43 14.47 44.45 -5.28
N LEU A 44 14.01 43.27 -5.74
CA LEU A 44 13.77 43.09 -7.20
C LEU A 44 12.40 42.55 -7.63
N ASP A 45 11.66 41.81 -6.79
CA ASP A 45 10.41 41.18 -7.24
C ASP A 45 9.21 41.65 -6.41
N VAL A 46 8.27 42.35 -7.05
CA VAL A 46 6.97 42.77 -6.50
C VAL A 46 5.85 42.21 -7.39
N CYS A 47 4.64 41.89 -6.87
CA CYS A 47 3.53 41.53 -7.78
C CYS A 47 3.35 42.67 -8.79
N SER A 48 3.29 42.31 -10.06
CA SER A 48 3.18 43.24 -11.20
C SER A 48 1.99 44.19 -11.10
N GLU A 49 0.88 43.72 -10.51
CA GLU A 49 -0.36 44.50 -10.37
C GLU A 49 -0.42 45.28 -9.05
N HIS A 50 -0.13 44.64 -7.92
CA HIS A 50 -0.36 45.22 -6.58
C HIS A 50 0.87 45.91 -6.00
N ARG A 51 2.06 45.68 -6.58
CA ARG A 51 3.35 46.25 -6.14
C ARG A 51 3.68 46.00 -4.67
N LEU A 52 3.12 44.93 -4.11
CA LEU A 52 3.45 44.45 -2.78
C LEU A 52 4.56 43.41 -2.85
N PRO A 53 5.37 43.29 -1.78
CA PRO A 53 6.31 42.18 -1.64
C PRO A 53 5.54 40.85 -1.74
N PRO A 54 6.00 39.90 -2.57
CA PRO A 54 5.40 38.59 -2.68
C PRO A 54 5.80 37.70 -1.50
N GLU A 55 4.98 36.68 -1.23
CA GLU A 55 5.31 35.61 -0.30
C GLU A 55 6.02 34.47 -1.02
N CYS A 56 7.00 33.83 -0.37
CA CYS A 56 7.69 32.66 -0.88
C CYS A 56 7.00 31.39 -0.39
N HIS A 57 6.71 30.49 -1.32
CA HIS A 57 6.05 29.21 -1.10
C HIS A 57 6.86 28.11 -1.77
N ILE A 58 6.73 26.88 -1.27
CA ILE A 58 7.31 25.69 -1.92
C ILE A 58 6.19 24.94 -2.63
N ALA A 59 6.38 24.67 -3.92
CA ALA A 59 5.44 23.91 -4.72
C ALA A 59 5.33 22.47 -4.20
N PHE A 60 4.11 21.97 -4.12
CA PHE A 60 3.76 20.59 -3.78
C PHE A 60 2.84 20.04 -4.87
N GLU A 61 3.31 20.12 -6.11
CA GLU A 61 2.57 19.72 -7.29
C GLU A 61 3.52 19.10 -8.32
N GLU A 62 3.17 17.91 -8.79
CA GLU A 62 3.82 17.18 -9.89
C GLU A 62 5.36 17.31 -9.93
N PHE A 63 5.91 17.71 -11.09
CA PHE A 63 7.35 17.82 -11.34
C PHE A 63 7.97 19.09 -10.76
N GLU A 64 7.17 20.00 -10.22
CA GLU A 64 7.61 21.25 -9.59
C GLU A 64 7.79 21.08 -8.08
N THR A 65 7.42 19.91 -7.53
CA THR A 65 7.49 19.60 -6.11
C THR A 65 8.87 19.93 -5.51
N GLY A 66 8.87 20.77 -4.48
CA GLY A 66 10.07 21.22 -3.79
C GLY A 66 10.71 22.50 -4.35
N SER A 67 10.23 23.03 -5.49
CA SER A 67 10.71 24.31 -6.03
C SER A 67 10.05 25.49 -5.34
N ARG A 68 10.84 26.52 -5.02
CA ARG A 68 10.32 27.76 -4.44
C ARG A 68 9.79 28.71 -5.50
N PHE A 69 8.65 29.33 -5.19
CA PHE A 69 8.03 30.35 -6.01
C PHE A 69 7.45 31.48 -5.17
N LEU A 70 7.33 32.65 -5.80
CA LEU A 70 6.80 33.87 -5.24
C LEU A 70 5.35 34.04 -5.69
N VAL A 71 4.46 34.35 -4.75
CA VAL A 71 3.03 34.53 -4.97
C VAL A 71 2.54 35.86 -4.40
N CYS A 72 1.50 36.42 -5.01
CA CYS A 72 0.87 37.64 -4.49
C CYS A 72 0.26 37.42 -3.09
N THR A 73 0.52 38.36 -2.20
CA THR A 73 0.01 38.39 -0.81
C THR A 73 -1.43 38.87 -0.67
N GLN A 74 -2.07 39.29 -1.77
CA GLN A 74 -3.48 39.67 -1.74
C GLN A 74 -4.35 38.42 -1.53
N PRO A 75 -5.31 38.46 -0.59
CA PRO A 75 -6.26 37.36 -0.41
C PRO A 75 -7.16 37.20 -1.65
N GLN A 76 -7.74 36.02 -1.82
CA GLN A 76 -8.81 35.86 -2.81
C GLN A 76 -10.05 36.67 -2.40
N PRO A 77 -10.76 37.33 -3.35
CA PRO A 77 -10.57 37.30 -4.82
C PRO A 77 -9.64 38.39 -5.38
N GLN A 78 -9.00 39.21 -4.54
CA GLN A 78 -8.11 40.30 -5.00
C GLN A 78 -6.71 39.83 -5.43
N ASN A 79 -6.42 38.53 -5.35
CA ASN A 79 -5.15 37.97 -5.77
C ASN A 79 -4.94 38.10 -7.30
N CYS A 80 -3.83 38.73 -7.71
CA CYS A 80 -3.45 38.96 -9.12
C CYS A 80 -3.08 37.66 -9.87
N GLY A 81 -2.95 36.52 -9.18
CA GLY A 81 -2.44 35.27 -9.77
C GLY A 81 -0.95 35.31 -10.10
N PHE A 82 -0.21 36.29 -9.57
CA PHE A 82 1.24 36.39 -9.80
C PHE A 82 1.96 35.15 -9.25
N VAL A 83 2.78 34.52 -10.10
CA VAL A 83 3.68 33.41 -9.77
C VAL A 83 5.04 33.72 -10.38
N GLY A 84 6.11 33.71 -9.58
CA GLY A 84 7.49 33.89 -10.03
C GLY A 84 8.40 32.81 -9.44
N TRP A 85 9.01 31.97 -10.27
CA TRP A 85 9.90 30.90 -9.79
C TRP A 85 11.24 31.45 -9.30
N VAL A 86 11.65 31.04 -8.10
CA VAL A 86 12.92 31.41 -7.47
C VAL A 86 14.01 30.42 -7.88
N ASP A 87 13.68 29.13 -7.84
CA ASP A 87 14.61 28.06 -8.17
C ASP A 87 14.59 27.78 -9.69
N PRO A 88 15.73 27.37 -10.27
CA PRO A 88 15.75 26.91 -11.65
C PRO A 88 14.89 25.65 -11.82
N GLU A 89 14.42 25.41 -13.03
CA GLU A 89 13.74 24.16 -13.37
C GLU A 89 14.60 22.96 -12.98
N TRP A 90 13.95 21.94 -12.42
CA TRP A 90 14.61 20.69 -12.10
C TRP A 90 15.25 20.07 -13.34
N PRO A 91 16.45 19.46 -13.23
CA PRO A 91 16.99 18.65 -14.32
C PRO A 91 16.00 17.55 -14.72
N PRO A 92 15.97 17.11 -16.00
CA PRO A 92 15.00 16.12 -16.47
C PRO A 92 14.96 14.82 -15.65
N THR A 93 16.10 14.38 -15.13
CA THR A 93 16.18 13.21 -14.24
C THR A 93 15.36 13.39 -12.97
N MET A 94 15.38 14.58 -12.39
CA MET A 94 14.64 14.89 -11.16
C MET A 94 13.15 15.08 -11.45
N GLN A 95 12.78 15.76 -12.54
CA GLN A 95 11.38 15.87 -12.98
C GLN A 95 10.75 14.49 -13.16
N ASN A 96 11.44 13.56 -13.83
CA ASN A 96 10.98 12.18 -14.02
C ASN A 96 10.83 11.41 -12.69
N ALA A 97 11.73 11.64 -11.73
CA ALA A 97 11.64 11.01 -10.41
C ALA A 97 10.41 11.52 -9.64
N LEU A 98 10.18 12.84 -9.65
CA LEU A 98 9.03 13.46 -9.01
C LEU A 98 7.71 12.98 -9.63
N LEU A 99 7.61 12.95 -10.96
CA LEU A 99 6.46 12.39 -11.67
C LEU A 99 6.19 10.93 -11.25
N LYS A 100 7.24 10.10 -11.19
CA LYS A 100 7.08 8.70 -10.77
C LYS A 100 6.58 8.57 -9.34
N LEU A 101 7.03 9.43 -8.43
CA LEU A 101 6.55 9.44 -7.04
C LEU A 101 5.07 9.83 -6.96
N TRP A 102 4.63 10.81 -7.75
CA TRP A 102 3.22 11.20 -7.84
C TRP A 102 2.34 10.13 -8.45
N GLU A 103 2.78 9.48 -9.53
CA GLU A 103 2.08 8.31 -10.10
C GLU A 103 1.89 7.22 -9.05
N MET A 104 2.96 6.87 -8.32
CA MET A 104 2.90 5.86 -7.26
C MET A 104 1.95 6.26 -6.12
N LEU A 105 1.91 7.55 -5.76
CA LEU A 105 1.01 8.06 -4.73
C LEU A 105 -0.45 7.93 -5.18
N GLU A 106 -0.74 8.25 -6.44
CA GLU A 106 -2.08 8.19 -7.00
C GLU A 106 -2.57 6.74 -7.18
N ASP A 107 -1.69 5.85 -7.65
CA ASP A 107 -1.93 4.41 -7.68
C ASP A 107 -2.25 3.88 -6.28
N ASN A 108 -1.47 4.28 -5.28
CA ASN A 108 -1.67 3.87 -3.89
C ASN A 108 -2.98 4.40 -3.29
N LYS A 109 -3.38 5.64 -3.61
CA LYS A 109 -4.71 6.16 -3.26
C LYS A 109 -5.82 5.38 -3.95
N SER A 110 -5.66 5.02 -5.23
CA SER A 110 -6.65 4.24 -5.97
C SER A 110 -6.82 2.84 -5.40
N ALA A 111 -5.71 2.13 -5.15
CA ALA A 111 -5.75 0.81 -4.53
C ALA A 111 -6.49 0.81 -3.18
N ARG A 112 -6.26 1.83 -2.33
CA ARG A 112 -7.01 1.99 -1.07
C ARG A 112 -8.51 2.23 -1.29
N ARG A 113 -8.89 3.00 -2.33
CA ARG A 113 -10.30 3.22 -2.67
C ARG A 113 -10.95 1.91 -3.10
N ASP A 114 -10.25 1.11 -3.89
CA ASP A 114 -10.72 -0.19 -4.38
C ASP A 114 -10.88 -1.20 -3.24
N ASP A 115 -9.89 -1.30 -2.34
CA ASP A 115 -9.96 -2.15 -1.13
C ASP A 115 -11.13 -1.75 -0.23
N LYS A 116 -11.36 -0.44 -0.04
CA LYS A 116 -12.48 0.08 0.77
C LYS A 116 -13.82 -0.29 0.12
N LEU A 117 -13.92 -0.20 -1.20
CA LEU A 117 -15.11 -0.60 -1.95
C LEU A 117 -15.36 -2.10 -1.84
N GLU A 118 -14.33 -2.93 -2.05
CA GLU A 118 -14.43 -4.39 -1.93
C GLU A 118 -14.83 -4.81 -0.51
N ASN A 119 -14.24 -4.19 0.50
CA ASN A 119 -14.60 -4.44 1.90
C ASN A 119 -16.06 -4.05 2.18
N SER A 120 -16.52 -2.90 1.67
CA SER A 120 -17.92 -2.49 1.79
C SER A 120 -18.88 -3.51 1.16
N LEU A 121 -18.55 -4.00 -0.04
CA LEU A 121 -19.33 -5.04 -0.72
C LEU A 121 -19.38 -6.35 0.09
N LYS A 122 -18.24 -6.79 0.64
CA LYS A 122 -18.17 -7.98 1.52
C LYS A 122 -19.02 -7.80 2.78
N ILE A 123 -18.96 -6.63 3.41
CA ILE A 123 -19.78 -6.31 4.59
C ILE A 123 -21.27 -6.38 4.24
N HIS A 124 -21.69 -5.77 3.13
CA HIS A 124 -23.08 -5.83 2.70
C HIS A 124 -23.55 -7.27 2.48
N HIS A 125 -22.75 -8.08 1.79
CA HIS A 125 -23.04 -9.50 1.57
C HIS A 125 -23.18 -10.28 2.89
N LEU A 126 -22.25 -10.10 3.83
CA LEU A 126 -22.32 -10.75 5.15
C LEU A 126 -23.55 -10.32 5.96
N ILE A 127 -23.96 -9.05 5.86
CA ILE A 127 -25.18 -8.57 6.49
C ILE A 127 -26.41 -9.26 5.90
N GLU A 128 -26.45 -9.48 4.58
CA GLU A 128 -27.54 -10.18 3.90
C GLU A 128 -27.59 -11.67 4.28
N GLU A 129 -26.44 -12.36 4.31
CA GLU A 129 -26.36 -13.74 4.80
C GLU A 129 -26.81 -13.85 6.25
N LYS A 130 -26.41 -12.92 7.12
CA LYS A 130 -26.87 -12.87 8.51
C LYS A 130 -28.39 -12.75 8.59
N ARG A 131 -29.00 -11.83 7.83
CA ARG A 131 -30.47 -11.67 7.82
C ARG A 131 -31.17 -12.96 7.38
N ASN A 132 -30.64 -13.65 6.37
CA ASN A 132 -31.19 -14.93 5.91
C ASN A 132 -31.08 -16.03 6.98
N LEU A 133 -29.95 -16.09 7.69
CA LEU A 133 -29.77 -17.03 8.80
C LEU A 133 -30.71 -16.73 9.96
N ASP A 134 -30.88 -15.46 10.32
CA ASP A 134 -31.81 -15.03 11.38
C ASP A 134 -33.25 -15.45 11.02
N ALA A 135 -33.70 -15.20 9.78
CA ALA A 135 -35.03 -15.62 9.32
C ALA A 135 -35.22 -17.16 9.31
N ASN A 136 -34.19 -17.91 8.92
CA ASN A 136 -34.23 -19.37 8.96
C ASN A 136 -34.27 -19.91 10.39
N TYR A 137 -33.56 -19.26 11.31
CA TYR A 137 -33.59 -19.61 12.73
C TYR A 137 -34.97 -19.35 13.33
N ASP A 138 -35.56 -18.19 13.08
CA ASP A 138 -36.91 -17.83 13.56
C ASP A 138 -37.95 -18.86 13.08
N LYS A 139 -37.88 -19.24 11.79
CA LYS A 139 -38.74 -20.28 11.22
C LYS A 139 -38.54 -21.64 11.92
N LEU A 140 -37.29 -22.04 12.16
CA LEU A 140 -37.00 -23.31 12.84
C LEU A 140 -37.56 -23.32 14.27
N VAL A 141 -37.44 -22.21 14.99
CA VAL A 141 -38.03 -22.06 16.32
C VAL A 141 -39.56 -22.21 16.25
N GLU A 142 -40.19 -21.61 15.25
CA GLU A 142 -41.63 -21.75 15.03
C GLU A 142 -42.04 -23.20 14.73
N ASP A 143 -41.34 -23.87 13.82
CA ASP A 143 -41.59 -25.29 13.47
C ASP A 143 -41.45 -26.21 14.69
N VAL A 144 -40.43 -25.98 15.55
CA VAL A 144 -40.23 -26.75 16.79
C VAL A 144 -41.36 -26.51 17.78
N ASN A 145 -41.81 -25.26 17.96
CA ASN A 145 -42.94 -24.95 18.84
C ASN A 145 -44.24 -25.61 18.36
N GLN A 146 -44.49 -25.61 17.04
CA GLN A 146 -45.64 -26.31 16.47
C GLN A 146 -45.60 -27.82 16.74
N LEU A 147 -44.43 -28.45 16.59
CA LEU A 147 -44.24 -29.87 16.87
C LEU A 147 -44.46 -30.21 18.35
N LEU A 148 -43.99 -29.35 19.26
CA LEU A 148 -44.16 -29.54 20.70
C LEU A 148 -45.63 -29.48 21.08
N ASN A 149 -46.37 -28.47 20.58
CA ASN A 149 -47.81 -28.35 20.80
C ASN A 149 -48.56 -29.58 20.27
N ALA A 150 -48.24 -30.05 19.06
CA ALA A 150 -48.85 -31.25 18.49
C ALA A 150 -48.49 -32.54 19.25
N GLN A 151 -47.36 -32.57 19.97
CA GLN A 151 -47.03 -33.69 20.85
C GLN A 151 -47.84 -33.63 22.15
N GLU A 152 -47.97 -32.45 22.78
CA GLU A 152 -48.78 -32.26 23.99
C GLU A 152 -50.25 -32.64 23.77
N GLU A 153 -50.83 -32.22 22.65
CA GLU A 153 -52.22 -32.57 22.27
C GLU A 153 -52.41 -34.09 22.16
N ARG A 154 -51.48 -34.79 21.49
CA ARG A 154 -51.51 -36.25 21.36
C ARG A 154 -51.36 -36.97 22.70
N VAL A 155 -50.56 -36.44 23.63
CA VAL A 155 -50.40 -37.00 24.98
C VAL A 155 -51.70 -36.85 25.79
N MET A 156 -52.39 -35.72 25.65
CA MET A 156 -53.69 -35.47 26.28
C MET A 156 -54.79 -36.40 25.74
N ASP A 157 -54.84 -36.65 24.43
CA ASP A 157 -55.79 -37.60 23.84
C ASP A 157 -55.54 -39.04 24.32
N LEU A 158 -54.26 -39.42 24.43
CA LEU A 158 -53.86 -40.75 24.89
C LEU A 158 -54.21 -40.99 26.36
N SER A 159 -54.06 -39.97 27.22
CA SER A 159 -54.43 -40.06 28.64
C SER A 159 -55.95 -40.17 28.80
N TYR A 160 -56.73 -39.39 28.05
CA TYR A 160 -58.19 -39.48 28.04
C TYR A 160 -58.70 -40.87 27.61
N LEU A 161 -58.13 -41.43 26.55
CA LEU A 161 -58.45 -42.79 26.10
C LEU A 161 -58.01 -43.85 27.11
N LYS A 162 -56.86 -43.68 27.77
CA LYS A 162 -56.36 -44.56 28.82
C LYS A 162 -57.31 -44.62 30.02
N ASP A 163 -57.81 -43.47 30.46
CA ASP A 163 -58.75 -43.38 31.58
C ASP A 163 -60.11 -44.00 31.25
N LYS A 164 -60.58 -43.80 30.02
CA LYS A 164 -61.82 -44.44 29.52
C LYS A 164 -61.71 -45.97 29.43
N VAL A 165 -60.54 -46.49 29.05
CA VAL A 165 -60.24 -47.94 29.02
C VAL A 165 -60.14 -48.52 30.44
N ASN A 166 -59.58 -47.78 31.40
CA ASN A 166 -59.50 -48.23 32.80
C ASN A 166 -60.87 -48.22 33.52
N ALA A 167 -61.82 -47.38 33.08
CA ALA A 167 -63.17 -47.28 33.65
C ALA A 167 -64.16 -48.36 33.15
N HIS A 168 -63.90 -49.00 32.00
CA HIS A 168 -64.69 -50.13 31.50
C HIS A 168 -64.02 -51.45 31.88
N GLY A 169 -64.68 -52.20 32.76
CA GLY A 169 -64.20 -53.44 33.37
C GLY A 169 -63.62 -54.49 32.42
N ALA A 170 -62.64 -55.20 32.95
CA ALA A 170 -61.85 -56.24 32.31
C ALA A 170 -62.66 -57.50 31.97
N GLU A 171 -63.33 -57.52 30.82
CA GLU A 171 -63.83 -58.74 30.19
C GLU A 171 -63.89 -58.58 28.65
N SER A 172 -62.72 -58.39 28.03
CA SER A 172 -62.53 -58.45 26.57
C SER A 172 -61.15 -59.03 26.17
N SER A 173 -60.56 -59.82 27.06
CA SER A 173 -59.11 -59.76 27.35
C SER A 173 -58.25 -60.92 26.81
N SER A 174 -58.43 -61.35 25.57
CA SER A 174 -57.47 -62.32 24.97
C SER A 174 -57.08 -61.95 23.54
N ALA A 175 -58.05 -61.69 22.67
CA ALA A 175 -57.78 -61.28 21.30
C ALA A 175 -57.10 -59.90 21.21
N ALA A 176 -57.56 -58.92 22.00
CA ALA A 176 -56.96 -57.58 22.03
C ALA A 176 -55.52 -57.59 22.56
N VAL A 177 -55.24 -58.43 23.56
CA VAL A 177 -53.90 -58.61 24.13
C VAL A 177 -52.97 -59.29 23.11
N ALA A 178 -53.46 -60.26 22.35
CA ALA A 178 -52.69 -60.93 21.30
C ALA A 178 -52.34 -59.97 20.14
N VAL A 179 -53.28 -59.13 19.71
CA VAL A 179 -53.04 -58.10 18.68
C VAL A 179 -52.03 -57.05 19.16
N MET A 180 -52.15 -56.57 20.40
CA MET A 180 -51.14 -55.65 20.96
C MET A 180 -49.75 -56.30 21.01
N LYS A 181 -49.66 -57.58 21.36
CA LYS A 181 -48.37 -58.29 21.41
C LYS A 181 -47.71 -58.36 20.03
N THR A 182 -48.45 -58.71 18.98
CA THR A 182 -47.91 -58.72 17.61
C THR A 182 -47.51 -57.32 17.14
N GLU A 183 -48.26 -56.29 17.53
CA GLU A 183 -47.92 -54.90 17.20
C GLU A 183 -46.65 -54.44 17.92
N ILE A 184 -46.45 -54.84 19.19
CA ILE A 184 -45.24 -54.56 19.97
C ILE A 184 -44.02 -55.22 19.31
N GLU A 185 -44.11 -56.50 18.97
CA GLU A 185 -43.02 -57.24 18.30
C GLU A 185 -42.65 -56.59 16.95
N LYS A 186 -43.65 -56.10 16.20
CA LYS A 186 -43.42 -55.33 14.97
C LYS A 186 -42.71 -54.01 15.24
N LYS A 187 -43.15 -53.24 16.25
CA LYS A 187 -42.50 -51.97 16.62
C LYS A 187 -41.07 -52.16 17.14
N GLU A 188 -40.80 -53.24 17.86
CA GLU A 188 -39.45 -53.58 18.31
C GLU A 188 -38.50 -53.87 17.14
N ALA A 189 -38.99 -54.55 16.10
CA ALA A 189 -38.25 -54.77 14.87
C ALA A 189 -37.94 -53.45 14.14
N GLU A 190 -38.93 -52.55 14.02
CA GLU A 190 -38.75 -51.22 13.42
C GLU A 190 -37.73 -50.36 14.21
N ILE A 191 -37.78 -50.39 15.54
CA ILE A 191 -36.80 -49.68 16.40
C ILE A 191 -35.38 -50.21 16.17
N LYS A 192 -35.22 -51.53 16.02
CA LYS A 192 -33.91 -52.14 15.75
C LYS A 192 -33.36 -51.71 14.39
N GLU A 193 -34.21 -51.64 13.37
CA GLU A 193 -33.85 -51.12 12.05
C GLU A 193 -33.46 -49.64 12.10
N LEU A 194 -34.27 -48.82 12.78
CA LEU A 194 -34.00 -47.39 12.96
C LEU A 194 -32.66 -47.14 13.67
N LYS A 195 -32.33 -47.95 14.69
CA LYS A 195 -31.03 -47.87 15.37
C LYS A 195 -29.86 -48.16 14.42
N GLY A 196 -30.04 -49.09 13.48
CA GLY A 196 -29.09 -49.36 12.41
C GLY A 196 -28.91 -48.15 11.48
N LYS A 197 -30.02 -47.56 11.00
CA LYS A 197 -29.99 -46.35 10.16
C LYS A 197 -29.31 -45.17 10.87
N TYR A 198 -29.59 -44.98 12.15
CA TYR A 198 -28.97 -43.94 12.98
C TYR A 198 -27.45 -44.10 13.07
N SER A 199 -26.96 -45.34 13.24
CA SER A 199 -25.53 -45.62 13.26
C SER A 199 -24.84 -45.26 11.94
N VAL A 200 -25.46 -45.58 10.80
CA VAL A 200 -24.94 -45.20 9.48
C VAL A 200 -24.88 -43.68 9.32
N LEU A 201 -25.93 -42.97 9.75
CA LEU A 201 -25.99 -41.51 9.73
C LEU A 201 -24.87 -40.87 10.54
N MET A 202 -24.58 -41.37 11.76
CA MET A 202 -23.47 -40.85 12.57
C MET A 202 -22.12 -41.07 11.90
N ASN A 203 -21.87 -42.24 11.33
CA ASN A 203 -20.62 -42.51 10.61
C ASN A 203 -20.45 -41.57 9.39
N LEU A 204 -21.55 -41.28 8.68
CA LEU A 204 -21.52 -40.36 7.54
C LEU A 204 -21.24 -38.92 7.99
N ALA A 205 -21.89 -38.46 9.06
CA ALA A 205 -21.65 -37.13 9.63
C ALA A 205 -20.19 -36.97 10.08
N GLU A 206 -19.60 -37.99 10.72
CA GLU A 206 -18.19 -37.99 11.08
C GLU A 206 -17.27 -37.94 9.84
N ALA A 207 -17.58 -38.72 8.81
CA ALA A 207 -16.81 -38.74 7.58
C ALA A 207 -16.86 -37.39 6.85
N GLN A 208 -18.04 -36.78 6.75
CA GLN A 208 -18.21 -35.43 6.22
C GLN A 208 -17.41 -34.41 7.03
N GLY A 209 -17.46 -34.49 8.37
CA GLY A 209 -16.65 -33.63 9.24
C GLY A 209 -15.15 -33.78 9.01
N ARG A 210 -14.66 -34.99 8.75
CA ARG A 210 -13.24 -35.22 8.37
C ARG A 210 -12.90 -34.59 7.03
N VAL A 211 -13.75 -34.76 6.01
CA VAL A 211 -13.54 -34.17 4.68
C VAL A 211 -13.50 -32.65 4.75
N ILE A 212 -14.46 -32.02 5.45
CA ILE A 212 -14.51 -30.57 5.62
C ILE A 212 -13.25 -30.04 6.30
N ARG A 213 -12.81 -30.67 7.40
CA ARG A 213 -11.58 -30.28 8.10
C ARG A 213 -10.35 -30.38 7.19
N ASN A 214 -10.22 -31.49 6.45
CA ASN A 214 -9.11 -31.68 5.52
C ASN A 214 -9.12 -30.63 4.40
N HIS A 215 -10.29 -30.33 3.85
CA HIS A 215 -10.43 -29.34 2.79
C HIS A 215 -10.05 -27.94 3.28
N LYS A 216 -10.52 -27.55 4.49
CA LYS A 216 -10.14 -26.29 5.12
C LYS A 216 -8.63 -26.19 5.37
N ALA A 217 -8.01 -27.27 5.86
CA ALA A 217 -6.57 -27.31 6.09
C ALA A 217 -5.77 -27.20 4.77
N ASN A 218 -6.21 -27.89 3.72
CA ASN A 218 -5.55 -27.84 2.41
C ASN A 218 -5.66 -26.46 1.77
N HIS A 219 -6.85 -25.85 1.79
CA HIS A 219 -7.06 -24.50 1.26
C HIS A 219 -6.17 -23.46 1.97
N LEU A 220 -6.02 -23.55 3.31
CA LEU A 220 -5.11 -22.67 4.05
C LEU A 220 -3.65 -22.85 3.61
N LYS A 221 -3.19 -24.10 3.46
CA LYS A 221 -1.84 -24.40 2.97
C LYS A 221 -1.60 -23.90 1.54
N GLU A 222 -2.58 -24.04 0.66
CA GLU A 222 -2.49 -23.53 -0.72
C GLU A 222 -2.42 -22.01 -0.73
N LYS A 223 -3.25 -21.33 0.07
CA LYS A 223 -3.22 -19.88 0.21
C LYS A 223 -1.89 -19.37 0.77
N GLU A 224 -1.31 -20.06 1.76
CA GLU A 224 0.03 -19.73 2.27
C GLU A 224 1.11 -19.95 1.21
N LYS A 225 1.02 -21.04 0.45
CA LYS A 225 1.95 -21.33 -0.66
C LYS A 225 1.90 -20.25 -1.73
N GLU A 226 0.71 -19.78 -2.10
CA GLU A 226 0.51 -18.73 -3.10
C GLU A 226 1.14 -17.40 -2.66
N LYS A 227 0.91 -16.99 -1.40
CA LYS A 227 1.57 -15.81 -0.81
C LYS A 227 3.09 -15.93 -0.84
N LEU A 228 3.63 -17.07 -0.43
CA LEU A 228 5.07 -17.31 -0.46
C LEU A 228 5.63 -17.29 -1.89
N THR A 229 4.87 -17.73 -2.89
CA THR A 229 5.31 -17.65 -4.29
C THR A 229 5.35 -16.21 -4.80
N GLU A 230 4.38 -15.38 -4.42
CA GLU A 230 4.34 -13.96 -4.79
C GLU A 230 5.48 -13.17 -4.10
N GLU A 231 5.69 -13.39 -2.80
CA GLU A 231 6.81 -12.78 -2.06
C GLU A 231 8.16 -13.18 -2.64
N ASN A 232 8.36 -14.46 -3.00
CA ASN A 232 9.60 -14.91 -3.65
C ASN A 232 9.82 -14.27 -5.01
N TYR A 233 8.76 -14.08 -5.80
CA TYR A 233 8.85 -13.38 -7.08
C TYR A 233 9.26 -11.92 -6.87
N ASN A 234 8.63 -11.23 -5.92
CA ASN A 234 8.97 -9.83 -5.60
C ASN A 234 10.41 -9.69 -5.11
N LEU A 235 10.88 -10.59 -4.24
CA LEU A 235 12.28 -10.65 -3.81
C LEU A 235 13.23 -10.89 -4.98
N LYS A 236 12.86 -11.77 -5.93
CA LYS A 236 13.65 -12.02 -7.13
C LYS A 236 13.85 -10.75 -7.96
N VAL A 237 12.76 -10.01 -8.21
CA VAL A 237 12.81 -8.73 -8.94
C VAL A 237 13.71 -7.71 -8.23
N GLN A 238 13.68 -7.64 -6.90
CA GLN A 238 14.56 -6.74 -6.15
C GLN A 238 16.03 -7.14 -6.23
N VAL A 239 16.33 -8.44 -6.14
CA VAL A 239 17.69 -8.98 -6.31
C VAL A 239 18.22 -8.62 -7.70
N ASP A 240 17.44 -8.85 -8.75
CA ASP A 240 17.87 -8.56 -10.13
C ASP A 240 18.17 -7.06 -10.33
N LYS A 241 17.36 -6.17 -9.71
CA LYS A 241 17.63 -4.73 -9.72
C LYS A 241 18.94 -4.38 -9.01
N LEU A 242 19.19 -4.97 -7.84
CA LEU A 242 20.43 -4.73 -7.08
C LEU A 242 21.65 -5.24 -7.84
N THR A 243 21.56 -6.41 -8.48
CA THR A 243 22.61 -6.96 -9.34
C THR A 243 22.94 -6.00 -10.50
N ASN A 244 21.93 -5.44 -11.17
CA ASN A 244 22.18 -4.46 -12.23
C ASN A 244 22.86 -3.17 -11.72
N PHE A 245 22.52 -2.70 -10.52
CA PHE A 245 23.20 -1.56 -9.91
C PHE A 245 24.65 -1.89 -9.54
N GLU A 246 24.91 -3.09 -9.02
CA GLU A 246 26.25 -3.58 -8.71
C GLU A 246 27.13 -3.65 -9.97
N GLU A 247 26.60 -4.18 -11.08
CA GLU A 247 27.30 -4.22 -12.37
C GLU A 247 27.69 -2.80 -12.84
N LYS A 248 26.74 -1.86 -12.80
CA LYS A 248 27.01 -0.47 -13.19
C LYS A 248 28.07 0.20 -12.31
N LEU A 249 28.05 -0.03 -11.00
CA LEU A 249 29.07 0.47 -10.09
C LEU A 249 30.45 -0.12 -10.39
N ASN A 250 30.52 -1.39 -10.75
CA ASN A 250 31.77 -2.03 -11.17
C ASN A 250 32.33 -1.41 -12.46
N ASP A 251 31.47 -1.13 -13.44
CA ASP A 251 31.87 -0.44 -14.67
C ASP A 251 32.42 0.96 -14.38
N ASP A 252 31.75 1.73 -13.51
CA ASP A 252 32.21 3.06 -13.08
C ASP A 252 33.57 3.00 -12.38
N ILE A 253 33.79 1.98 -11.53
CA ILE A 253 35.09 1.74 -10.87
C ILE A 253 36.19 1.48 -11.91
N VAL A 254 35.91 0.68 -12.94
CA VAL A 254 36.87 0.41 -14.02
C VAL A 254 37.24 1.70 -14.76
N VAL A 255 36.25 2.54 -15.10
CA VAL A 255 36.47 3.83 -15.76
C VAL A 255 37.33 4.76 -14.89
N LEU A 256 37.01 4.87 -13.59
CA LEU A 256 37.79 5.68 -12.65
C LEU A 256 39.24 5.21 -12.55
N ASN A 257 39.48 3.91 -12.53
CA ASN A 257 40.85 3.36 -12.52
C ASN A 257 41.64 3.76 -13.78
N LEU A 258 41.01 3.70 -14.96
CA LEU A 258 41.64 4.14 -16.21
C LEU A 258 41.99 5.64 -16.18
N HIS A 259 41.10 6.47 -15.66
CA HIS A 259 41.37 7.90 -15.48
C HIS A 259 42.54 8.15 -14.53
N ILE A 260 42.59 7.44 -13.40
CA ILE A 260 43.70 7.53 -12.43
C ILE A 260 45.03 7.16 -13.09
N ASP A 261 45.07 6.11 -13.89
CA ASP A 261 46.30 5.70 -14.59
C ASP A 261 46.74 6.73 -15.64
N GLY A 262 45.78 7.36 -16.34
CA GLY A 262 46.04 8.50 -17.21
C GLY A 262 46.68 9.68 -16.47
N LEU A 263 46.13 10.03 -15.30
CA LEU A 263 46.66 11.10 -14.45
C LEU A 263 48.07 10.77 -13.92
N LYS A 264 48.32 9.54 -13.46
CA LYS A 264 49.64 9.09 -13.02
C LYS A 264 50.69 9.27 -14.13
N LYS A 265 50.37 8.84 -15.35
CA LYS A 265 51.24 9.02 -16.52
C LYS A 265 51.50 10.49 -16.83
N GLY A 266 50.47 11.34 -16.69
CA GLY A 266 50.60 12.79 -16.81
C GLY A 266 51.58 13.37 -15.79
N ILE A 267 51.46 12.96 -14.52
CA ILE A 267 52.36 13.36 -13.44
C ILE A 267 53.80 12.93 -13.73
N GLU A 268 54.02 11.68 -14.17
CA GLU A 268 55.36 11.20 -14.55
C GLU A 268 56.01 12.05 -15.66
N ASN A 269 55.23 12.44 -16.66
CA ASN A 269 55.70 13.29 -17.75
C ASN A 269 56.06 14.71 -17.25
N LEU A 270 55.24 15.29 -16.37
CA LEU A 270 55.51 16.59 -15.75
C LEU A 270 56.77 16.55 -14.88
N ILE A 271 56.97 15.46 -14.13
CA ILE A 271 58.17 15.21 -13.34
C ILE A 271 59.43 15.20 -14.24
N LYS A 272 59.40 14.42 -15.34
CA LYS A 272 60.50 14.38 -16.30
C LYS A 272 60.81 15.76 -16.87
N ARG A 273 59.78 16.51 -17.29
CA ARG A 273 59.94 17.85 -17.85
C ARG A 273 60.51 18.85 -16.84
N ARG A 274 60.05 18.78 -15.59
CA ARG A 274 60.60 19.58 -14.49
C ARG A 274 62.09 19.32 -14.30
N ASP A 275 62.50 18.05 -14.34
CA ASP A 275 63.91 17.68 -14.12
C ASP A 275 64.79 18.09 -15.30
N GLU A 276 64.30 18.02 -16.54
CA GLU A 276 64.96 18.62 -17.72
C GLU A 276 65.14 20.14 -17.57
N LEU A 277 64.08 20.86 -17.19
CA LEU A 277 64.15 22.32 -17.01
C LEU A 277 65.14 22.71 -15.90
N LYS A 278 65.22 21.94 -14.81
CA LYS A 278 66.22 22.14 -13.76
C LYS A 278 67.65 22.03 -14.30
N LEU A 279 67.93 21.05 -15.16
CA LEU A 279 69.24 20.90 -15.80
C LEU A 279 69.55 22.09 -16.72
N GLN A 280 68.59 22.52 -17.54
CA GLN A 280 68.75 23.68 -18.43
C GLN A 280 69.04 24.96 -17.65
N ILE A 281 68.33 25.19 -16.53
CA ILE A 281 68.58 26.35 -15.65
C ILE A 281 69.99 26.29 -15.06
N ALA A 282 70.46 25.12 -14.63
CA ALA A 282 71.80 24.97 -14.08
C ALA A 282 72.90 25.31 -15.10
N ASP A 283 72.73 24.92 -16.38
CA ASP A 283 73.67 25.25 -17.45
C ASP A 283 73.65 26.74 -17.81
N GLN A 284 72.47 27.36 -17.81
CA GLN A 284 72.34 28.81 -17.99
C GLN A 284 73.01 29.59 -16.86
N LEU A 285 72.84 29.15 -15.60
CA LEU A 285 73.49 29.78 -14.45
C LEU A 285 75.01 29.75 -14.57
N LYS A 286 75.63 28.60 -14.91
CA LYS A 286 77.08 28.52 -15.18
C LYS A 286 77.53 29.47 -16.28
N THR A 287 76.71 29.62 -17.33
CA THR A 287 77.01 30.54 -18.43
C THR A 287 76.95 32.00 -17.98
N VAL A 288 75.97 32.34 -17.15
CA VAL A 288 75.84 33.68 -16.54
C VAL A 288 77.02 33.97 -15.63
N GLU A 289 77.41 33.04 -14.74
CA GLU A 289 78.58 33.17 -13.86
C GLU A 289 79.85 33.45 -14.66
N LYS A 290 80.11 32.67 -15.72
CA LYS A 290 81.26 32.90 -16.63
C LYS A 290 81.21 34.26 -17.32
N ASN A 291 80.02 34.72 -17.71
CA ASN A 291 79.86 36.03 -18.33
C ASN A 291 80.07 37.17 -17.30
N GLN A 292 79.64 36.98 -16.05
CA GLN A 292 79.91 37.92 -14.95
C GLN A 292 81.41 38.04 -14.67
N GLU A 293 82.16 36.92 -14.66
CA GLU A 293 83.61 36.92 -14.52
C GLU A 293 84.29 37.72 -15.65
N LYS A 294 83.88 37.50 -16.90
CA LYS A 294 84.39 38.27 -18.05
C LYS A 294 84.11 39.77 -17.92
N LEU A 295 82.90 40.15 -17.51
CA LEU A 295 82.53 41.54 -17.29
C LEU A 295 83.37 42.19 -16.19
N LYS A 296 83.70 41.43 -15.14
CA LYS A 296 84.61 41.89 -14.07
C LYS A 296 86.01 42.17 -14.63
N MET A 297 86.58 41.27 -15.42
CA MET A 297 87.88 41.49 -16.08
C MET A 297 87.88 42.73 -16.99
N ILE A 298 86.81 42.93 -17.76
CA ILE A 298 86.68 44.13 -18.62
C ILE A 298 86.64 45.40 -17.79
N ARG A 299 85.90 45.40 -16.67
CA ARG A 299 85.83 46.54 -15.76
C ARG A 299 87.19 46.85 -15.14
N ASP A 300 87.90 45.82 -14.68
CA ASP A 300 89.24 45.95 -14.11
C ASP A 300 90.24 46.55 -15.13
N ILE A 301 90.06 46.29 -16.44
CA ILE A 301 90.87 46.90 -17.52
C ILE A 301 90.50 48.38 -17.76
N LEU A 302 89.23 48.75 -17.61
CA LEU A 302 88.76 50.12 -17.86
C LEU A 302 89.06 51.09 -16.69
N ASP A 303 89.14 50.56 -15.46
CA ASP A 303 89.34 51.34 -14.24
C ASP A 303 90.82 51.48 -13.81
N GLY A 304 91.76 50.80 -14.50
CA GLY A 304 93.21 50.83 -14.23
C GLY A 304 94.01 51.59 -15.27
#